data_AF-A0A845UUA4-F1
#
_entry.id   AF-A0A845UUA4-F1
#
_cell.length_a   1.000
_cell.length_b   1.000
_cell.length_c   1.000
_cell.angle_alpha   90.00
_cell.angle_beta   90.00
_cell.angle_gamma   90.00
#
_symmetry.space_group_name_H-M   'P 1'
#
loop_
_entity.id
_entity.type
_entity.pdbx_description
1 polymer ?
#
loop_
_entity_poly.entity_id
_entity_poly.type
_entity_poly.pdbx_seq_one_letter_code
_entity_poly.pdbx_strand_id
1 'polypeptide(L)'
;MALVLCTSTIALAERVLVPSDPKATYDIEVMDVGQGRSALVVVGKRVGPSGTSFTAREVNCVNATFRYMGEGDTFDEMKANINDRASMAPLVEGSISYYIVQAACN
;
A
#
# COMPACT_ATOMS: atom_id res chain seq x y z
N MET A 1 -18.41 -21.24 -31.55
CA MET A 1 -18.74 -20.31 -30.45
C MET A 1 -17.57 -20.35 -29.48
N ALA A 2 -16.66 -19.38 -29.57
CA ALA A 2 -15.44 -19.35 -28.76
C ALA A 2 -15.76 -18.71 -27.40
N LEU A 3 -15.57 -19.48 -26.33
CA LEU A 3 -15.75 -19.02 -24.97
C LEU A 3 -14.50 -18.24 -24.55
N VAL A 4 -14.56 -16.91 -24.57
CA VAL A 4 -13.49 -16.04 -24.06
C VAL A 4 -13.52 -16.12 -22.53
N LEU A 5 -12.56 -16.83 -21.95
CA LEU A 5 -12.30 -16.84 -20.52
C LEU A 5 -11.69 -15.49 -20.13
N CYS A 6 -12.50 -14.61 -19.56
CA CYS A 6 -12.03 -13.38 -18.93
C CYS A 6 -11.31 -13.76 -17.63
N THR A 7 -10.00 -13.97 -17.68
CA THR A 7 -9.17 -14.20 -16.49
C THR A 7 -9.12 -12.90 -15.69
N SER A 8 -10.02 -12.76 -14.72
CA SER A 8 -9.92 -11.72 -13.70
C SER A 8 -8.75 -12.10 -12.79
N THR A 9 -7.62 -11.42 -12.92
CA THR A 9 -6.53 -11.53 -11.95
C THR A 9 -7.05 -11.05 -10.61
N ILE A 10 -7.19 -11.98 -9.66
CA ILE A 10 -7.47 -11.64 -8.26
C ILE A 10 -6.21 -10.96 -7.74
N ALA A 11 -6.29 -9.65 -7.49
CA ALA A 11 -5.27 -8.98 -6.71
C ALA A 11 -5.26 -9.61 -5.31
N LEU A 12 -4.18 -10.33 -4.99
CA LEU A 12 -4.06 -10.98 -3.69
C LEU A 12 -3.65 -9.93 -2.66
N ALA A 13 -4.61 -9.48 -1.87
CA ALA A 13 -4.30 -8.63 -0.72
C ALA A 13 -3.54 -9.47 0.33
N GLU A 14 -2.36 -9.01 0.73
CA GLU A 14 -1.54 -9.61 1.78
C GLU A 14 -1.84 -8.97 3.13
N ARG A 15 -2.00 -9.80 4.17
CA ARG A 15 -2.20 -9.29 5.54
C ARG A 15 -0.86 -9.02 6.21
N VAL A 16 -0.70 -7.81 6.73
CA VAL A 16 0.53 -7.36 7.41
C VAL A 16 0.29 -7.20 8.91
N LEU A 17 1.18 -7.77 9.72
CA LEU A 17 1.21 -7.51 11.15
C LEU A 17 1.90 -6.17 11.43
N VAL A 18 1.23 -5.29 12.16
CA VAL A 18 1.76 -3.98 12.55
C VAL A 18 1.76 -3.88 14.08
N PRO A 19 2.87 -4.27 14.76
CA PRO A 19 2.93 -4.30 16.22
C PRO A 19 2.67 -2.95 16.91
N SER A 20 2.97 -1.84 16.24
CA SER A 20 2.75 -0.49 16.79
C SER A 20 1.30 -0.01 16.73
N ASP A 21 0.41 -0.72 16.03
CA ASP A 21 -1.03 -0.46 16.01
C ASP A 21 -1.82 -1.77 16.24
N PRO A 22 -1.77 -2.34 17.46
CA PRO A 22 -2.31 -3.67 17.75
C PRO A 22 -3.84 -3.73 17.72
N LYS A 23 -4.52 -2.58 17.65
CA LYS A 23 -5.98 -2.48 17.59
C LYS A 23 -6.51 -2.45 16.15
N ALA A 24 -5.63 -2.47 15.15
CA ALA A 24 -6.01 -2.42 13.76
C ALA A 24 -5.45 -3.61 12.96
N THR A 25 -6.13 -3.93 11.87
CA THR A 25 -5.67 -4.89 10.87
C THR A 25 -5.29 -4.17 9.60
N TYR A 26 -4.26 -4.67 8.93
CA TYR A 26 -3.75 -4.10 7.68
C TYR A 26 -3.73 -5.16 6.58
N ASP A 27 -4.36 -4.83 5.46
CA ASP A 27 -4.27 -5.60 4.22
C ASP A 27 -3.62 -4.69 3.16
N ILE A 28 -2.68 -5.22 2.38
CA ILE A 28 -1.95 -4.47 1.36
C ILE A 28 -2.06 -5.12 -0.02
N GLU A 29 -2.06 -4.30 -1.05
CA GLU A 29 -1.90 -4.69 -2.44
C GLU A 29 -0.69 -3.97 -3.01
N VAL A 30 0.21 -4.73 -3.63
CA VAL A 30 1.47 -4.22 -4.17
C VAL A 30 1.42 -4.26 -5.69
N MET A 31 1.69 -3.11 -6.31
CA MET A 31 1.74 -2.95 -7.76
C MET A 31 3.13 -2.47 -8.17
N ASP A 32 3.76 -3.18 -9.11
CA ASP A 32 4.96 -2.69 -9.79
C ASP A 32 4.54 -1.77 -10.94
N VAL A 33 5.04 -0.54 -10.95
CA VAL A 33 4.74 0.45 -12.02
C VAL A 33 5.73 0.39 -13.18
N GLY A 34 6.44 -0.74 -13.34
CA GLY A 34 7.37 -0.99 -14.43
C GLY A 34 8.81 -0.59 -14.13
N GLN A 35 9.15 -0.35 -12.86
CA GLN A 35 10.52 -0.06 -12.40
C GLN A 35 11.05 -1.09 -11.40
N GLY A 36 10.33 -2.19 -11.17
CA GLY A 36 10.73 -3.18 -10.19
C GLY A 36 10.73 -2.61 -8.78
N ARG A 37 11.68 -3.07 -7.97
CA ARG A 37 11.79 -2.73 -6.55
C ARG A 37 12.14 -1.26 -6.26
N SER A 38 12.44 -0.44 -7.27
CA SER A 38 12.73 0.99 -7.07
C SER A 38 11.47 1.88 -7.10
N ALA A 39 10.34 1.39 -7.62
CA ALA A 39 9.06 2.08 -7.54
C ALA A 39 7.91 1.07 -7.49
N LEU A 40 7.48 0.75 -6.28
CA LEU A 40 6.26 -0.01 -6.02
C LEU A 40 5.18 0.95 -5.52
N VAL A 41 3.95 0.74 -5.94
CA VAL A 41 2.77 1.38 -5.34
C VAL A 41 2.12 0.38 -4.41
N VAL A 42 1.98 0.75 -3.14
CA VAL A 42 1.35 -0.07 -2.09
C VAL A 42 0.04 0.59 -1.68
N VAL A 43 -1.07 -0.06 -2.00
CA VAL A 43 -2.38 0.30 -1.48
C VAL A 43 -2.61 -0.48 -0.20
N GLY A 44 -2.82 0.22 0.91
CA GLY A 44 -3.10 -0.36 2.21
C GLY A 44 -4.52 -0.04 2.68
N LYS A 45 -5.26 -1.05 3.12
CA LYS A 45 -6.50 -0.93 3.88
C LYS A 45 -6.22 -1.17 5.35
N ARG A 46 -6.58 -0.20 6.19
CA ARG A 46 -6.55 -0.31 7.65
C ARG A 46 -7.97 -0.41 8.17
N VAL A 47 -8.23 -1.35 9.08
CA VAL A 47 -9.51 -1.44 9.82
C VAL A 47 -9.19 -1.40 11.31
N GLY A 48 -9.74 -0.42 12.02
CA GLY A 48 -9.54 -0.27 13.47
C GLY A 48 -10.74 0.40 14.16
N PRO A 49 -10.62 0.76 15.45
CA PRO A 49 -11.73 1.31 16.24
C PRO A 49 -12.28 2.63 15.68
N SER A 50 -11.43 3.41 14.99
CA SER A 50 -11.81 4.67 14.35
C SER A 50 -12.47 4.48 12.98
N GLY A 51 -12.66 3.25 12.51
CA GLY A 51 -13.21 2.94 11.20
C GLY A 51 -12.21 2.32 10.23
N THR A 52 -12.53 2.41 8.95
CA THR A 52 -11.71 1.92 7.85
C THR A 52 -11.04 3.11 7.15
N SER A 53 -9.77 2.95 6.78
CA SER A 53 -9.06 3.94 5.96
C SER A 53 -8.23 3.24 4.88
N PHE A 54 -8.13 3.87 3.72
CA PHE A 54 -7.32 3.46 2.59
C PHE A 54 -6.18 4.43 2.39
N THR A 55 -5.02 3.91 2.00
CA THR A 55 -3.81 4.70 1.78
C THR A 55 -3.09 4.17 0.56
N ALA A 56 -2.53 5.05 -0.27
CA ALA A 56 -1.57 4.70 -1.30
C ALA A 56 -0.20 5.25 -0.92
N ARG A 57 0.83 4.43 -1.08
CA ARG A 57 2.23 4.81 -0.89
C ARG A 57 3.03 4.43 -2.12
N GLU A 58 3.97 5.28 -2.49
CA GLU A 58 5.08 4.86 -3.35
C GLU A 58 6.24 4.44 -2.46
N VAL A 59 6.86 3.33 -2.83
CA VAL A 59 7.91 2.66 -2.07
C VAL A 59 9.10 2.39 -2.98
N ASN A 60 10.28 2.77 -2.51
CA ASN A 60 11.55 2.41 -3.13
C ASN A 60 12.29 1.48 -2.16
N CYS A 61 12.24 0.18 -2.45
CA CYS A 61 12.87 -0.86 -1.64
C CYS A 61 14.40 -0.82 -1.69
N VAL A 62 14.99 -0.23 -2.74
CA VAL A 62 16.44 -0.12 -2.89
C VAL A 62 17.00 0.92 -1.92
N ASN A 63 16.32 2.05 -1.80
CA ASN A 63 16.74 3.16 -0.96
C ASN A 63 16.08 3.17 0.44
N ALA A 64 15.18 2.23 0.71
CA ALA A 64 14.37 2.17 1.94
C ALA A 64 13.65 3.50 2.23
N THR A 65 13.05 4.07 1.18
CA THR A 65 12.28 5.32 1.26
C THR A 65 10.85 5.10 0.78
N PHE A 66 9.96 5.97 1.23
CA PHE A 66 8.56 5.95 0.82
C PHE A 66 7.97 7.36 0.77
N ARG A 67 6.84 7.50 0.11
CA ARG A 67 5.97 8.68 0.25
C ARG A 67 4.52 8.26 0.26
N TYR A 68 3.70 9.00 1.00
CA TYR A 68 2.26 8.92 0.84
C TYR A 68 1.85 9.58 -0.47
N MET A 69 1.04 8.89 -1.26
CA MET A 69 0.45 9.42 -2.46
C MET A 69 -0.98 9.87 -2.20
N GLY A 70 -1.76 9.15 -1.40
CA GLY A 70 -3.16 9.51 -1.14
C GLY A 70 -3.75 8.75 0.04
N GLU A 71 -4.85 9.26 0.56
CA GLU A 71 -5.60 8.68 1.67
C GLU A 71 -7.09 9.01 1.58
N GLY A 72 -7.91 8.21 2.27
CA GLY A 72 -9.35 8.42 2.39
C GLY A 72 -10.01 7.34 3.23
N ASP A 73 -11.26 7.52 3.61
CA ASP A 73 -12.04 6.51 4.33
C ASP A 73 -12.58 5.45 3.35
N THR A 74 -12.61 5.78 2.06
CA THR A 74 -12.93 4.86 0.96
C THR A 74 -11.78 4.71 -0.04
N PHE A 75 -11.81 3.63 -0.82
CA PHE A 75 -10.85 3.43 -1.92
C PHE A 75 -10.96 4.52 -2.99
N ASP A 76 -12.16 5.01 -3.29
CA ASP A 76 -12.37 6.07 -4.28
C ASP A 76 -11.85 7.42 -3.80
N GLU A 77 -12.03 7.77 -2.53
CA GLU A 77 -11.43 8.97 -1.94
C GLU A 77 -9.90 8.91 -1.97
N MET A 78 -9.32 7.77 -1.58
CA MET A 78 -7.87 7.56 -1.64
C MET A 78 -7.34 7.81 -3.05
N LYS A 79 -8.01 7.29 -4.09
CA LYS A 79 -7.65 7.54 -5.50
C LYS A 79 -7.82 8.99 -5.91
N ALA A 80 -8.92 9.64 -5.50
CA ALA A 80 -9.18 11.03 -5.81
C ALA A 80 -8.15 11.98 -5.18
N ASN A 81 -7.57 11.58 -4.05
CA ASN A 81 -6.58 12.33 -3.29
C ASN A 81 -5.12 12.00 -3.68
N ILE A 82 -4.88 11.24 -4.76
CA ILE A 82 -3.52 10.93 -5.21
C ILE A 82 -2.77 12.21 -5.59
N ASN A 83 -1.60 12.39 -4.96
CA ASN A 83 -0.65 13.45 -5.18
C ASN A 83 0.78 12.90 -5.03
N ASP A 84 1.50 12.86 -6.14
CA ASP A 84 2.85 12.33 -6.27
C ASP A 84 3.93 13.41 -6.23
N ARG A 85 3.62 14.59 -5.68
CA ARG A 85 4.58 15.71 -5.59
C ARG A 85 5.38 15.73 -4.30
N ALA A 86 4.96 14.96 -3.30
CA ALA A 86 5.67 14.84 -2.05
C ALA A 86 7.05 14.20 -2.28
N SER A 87 8.07 14.72 -1.58
CA SER A 87 9.38 14.08 -1.54
C SER A 87 9.31 12.77 -0.77
N MET A 88 10.12 11.79 -1.18
CA MET A 88 10.26 10.56 -0.41
C MET A 88 10.96 10.85 0.92
N ALA A 89 10.53 10.15 1.96
CA ALA A 89 11.11 10.17 3.29
C ALA A 89 11.73 8.80 3.62
N PRO A 90 12.78 8.77 4.47
CA PRO A 90 13.30 7.51 5.00
C PRO A 90 12.26 6.81 5.87
N LEU A 91 12.34 5.49 5.95
CA LEU A 91 11.52 4.72 6.88
C LEU A 91 11.97 4.96 8.32
N VAL A 92 10.99 5.13 9.21
CA VAL A 92 11.21 5.21 10.66
C VAL A 92 10.87 3.84 11.26
N GLU A 93 11.85 3.19 11.88
CA GLU A 93 11.67 1.88 12.51
C GLU A 93 10.51 1.88 13.52
N GLY A 94 9.70 0.82 13.52
CA GLY A 94 8.53 0.69 14.38
C GLY A 94 7.30 1.48 13.93
N SER A 95 7.40 2.33 12.90
CA SER A 95 6.23 2.99 12.30
C SER A 95 5.36 2.01 11.51
N ILE A 96 4.08 2.36 11.30
CA ILE A 96 3.19 1.58 10.42
C ILE A 96 3.81 1.42 9.03
N SER A 97 4.30 2.52 8.44
CA SER A 97 4.92 2.49 7.10
C SER A 97 6.16 1.61 7.04
N TYR A 98 6.95 1.52 8.13
CA TYR A 98 8.07 0.59 8.18
C TYR A 98 7.62 -0.86 7.99
N TYR A 99 6.63 -1.33 8.73
CA TYR A 99 6.14 -2.71 8.60
C TYR A 99 5.49 -2.98 7.24
N ILE A 100 4.71 -2.01 6.73
CA ILE A 100 4.07 -2.12 5.42
C ILE A 100 5.10 -2.19 4.29
N VAL A 101 6.14 -1.36 4.34
CA VAL A 101 7.21 -1.37 3.32
C VAL A 101 8.04 -2.64 3.42
N GLN A 102 8.36 -3.12 4.62
CA GLN A 102 9.08 -4.39 4.78
C GLN A 102 8.29 -5.57 4.18
N ALA A 103 6.98 -5.62 4.37
CA ALA A 103 6.14 -6.64 3.75
C ALA A 103 6.14 -6.49 2.20
N ALA A 104 5.94 -5.27 1.70
CA ALA A 104 5.88 -5.02 0.26
C ALA A 104 7.20 -5.27 -0.49
N CYS A 105 8.34 -5.21 0.20
CA CYS A 105 9.67 -5.33 -0.39
C CYS A 105 10.25 -6.75 -0.31
N ASN A 106 9.55 -7.72 0.28
CA ASN A 106 10.03 -9.10 0.43
C ASN A 106 9.91 -9.94 -0.86
#